data_AF-A0A857MHM4-F1
#
_entry.id   AF-A0A857MHM4-F1
#
_cell.length_a   1.000
_cell.length_b   1.000
_cell.length_c   1.000
_cell.angle_alpha   90.00
_cell.angle_beta   90.00
_cell.angle_gamma   90.00
#
_symmetry.space_group_name_H-M   'P 1'
#
loop_
_entity.id
_entity.type
_entity.pdbx_description
1 polymer ?
#
loop_
_entity_poly.entity_id
_entity_poly.type
_entity_poly.pdbx_seq_one_letter_code
_entity_poly.pdbx_strand_id
1 'polypeptide(L)'
;MIEATVWESLQASLIDSVVAPIRASLPGRIGVVTWYGQHEGHRFAHYDAFRRHGLTTFRSDDNHFLDIFAAVTASTGWWWALPDVCIMADRPTALHTESIPGSLHGERRLHHHGSPAIEFADGQQVFALHGTIVPQWVLDDPTVERIANEPNIEIRRCAIERLGWDGYLAAADLTLIHSAPDPGNPGQRLSLYSTPLAWLNGERLLLVENGSLERDGHRRRYGLHVPGDVSNALDAAGWTYGISGADYARLTRRT
;
A
#
# COMPACT_ATOMS: atom_id res chain seq x y z
N MET A 1 -13.81 15.87 16.90
CA MET A 1 -12.85 16.64 16.08
C MET A 1 -11.41 16.28 16.43
N ILE A 2 -10.93 16.47 17.66
CA ILE A 2 -9.54 16.11 18.04
C ILE A 2 -9.25 14.61 17.88
N GLU A 3 -10.20 13.73 18.23
CA GLU A 3 -10.04 12.29 18.02
C GLU A 3 -9.76 11.96 16.56
N ALA A 4 -10.66 12.33 15.64
CA ALA A 4 -10.44 12.13 14.20
C ALA A 4 -9.18 12.82 13.66
N THR A 5 -8.95 14.09 14.04
CA THR A 5 -7.86 14.90 13.48
C THR A 5 -6.48 14.55 14.03
N VAL A 6 -6.37 14.05 15.26
CA VAL A 6 -5.09 13.75 15.92
C VAL A 6 -4.92 12.26 16.17
N TRP A 7 -5.88 11.60 16.81
CA TRP A 7 -5.74 10.20 17.17
C TRP A 7 -5.84 9.32 15.92
N GLU A 8 -6.97 9.35 15.23
CA GLU A 8 -7.24 8.44 14.10
C GLU A 8 -6.28 8.71 12.94
N SER A 9 -6.04 9.98 12.60
CA SER A 9 -5.14 10.35 11.51
C SER A 9 -3.68 9.93 11.73
N LEU A 10 -3.15 10.13 12.95
CA LEU A 10 -1.80 9.73 13.31
C LEU A 10 -1.71 8.22 13.50
N GLN A 11 -2.76 7.56 14.03
CA GLN A 11 -2.79 6.10 14.12
C GLN A 11 -2.73 5.48 12.71
N ALA A 12 -3.53 5.99 11.77
CA ALA A 12 -3.50 5.55 10.38
C ALA A 12 -2.10 5.74 9.73
N SER A 13 -1.45 6.85 10.03
CA SER A 13 -0.13 7.17 9.46
C SER A 13 1.02 6.40 10.12
N LEU A 14 1.00 6.24 11.45
CA LEU A 14 2.11 5.68 12.23
C LEU A 14 1.99 4.17 12.43
N ILE A 15 0.78 3.65 12.63
CA ILE A 15 0.54 2.24 12.90
C ILE A 15 0.17 1.52 11.60
N ASP A 16 -0.95 1.93 10.99
CA ASP A 16 -1.52 1.17 9.87
C ASP A 16 -0.65 1.29 8.62
N SER A 17 -0.02 2.44 8.39
CA SER A 17 0.79 2.70 7.19
C SER A 17 2.30 2.45 7.35
N VAL A 18 2.79 2.18 8.57
CA VAL A 18 4.22 1.98 8.84
C VAL A 18 4.47 0.72 9.65
N VAL A 19 3.96 0.65 10.89
CA VAL A 19 4.25 -0.48 11.79
C VAL A 19 3.69 -1.80 11.27
N ALA A 20 2.41 -1.82 10.88
CA ALA A 20 1.76 -3.07 10.46
C ALA A 20 2.40 -3.67 9.19
N PRO A 21 2.69 -2.90 8.12
CA PRO A 21 3.36 -3.43 6.94
C PRO A 21 4.78 -3.90 7.21
N ILE A 22 5.57 -3.13 7.97
CA ILE A 22 6.95 -3.53 8.32
C ILE A 22 6.93 -4.82 9.13
N ARG A 23 6.07 -4.94 10.12
CA ARG A 23 5.94 -6.18 10.92
C ARG A 23 5.53 -7.38 10.08
N ALA A 24 4.59 -7.20 9.15
CA ALA A 24 4.18 -8.27 8.24
C ALA A 24 5.31 -8.75 7.33
N SER A 25 6.31 -7.90 7.06
CA SER A 25 7.48 -8.23 6.24
C SER A 25 8.62 -8.93 7.00
N LEU A 26 8.64 -8.88 8.34
CA LEU A 26 9.72 -9.46 9.13
C LEU A 26 9.53 -10.98 9.31
N PRO A 27 10.61 -11.79 9.18
CA PRO A 27 10.53 -13.22 9.40
C PRO A 27 10.37 -13.54 10.90
N GLY A 28 9.23 -14.14 11.26
CA GLY A 28 8.99 -14.74 12.58
C GLY A 28 8.13 -13.90 13.54
N ARG A 29 7.63 -14.55 14.60
CA ARG A 29 6.95 -13.87 15.70
C ARG A 29 8.01 -13.30 16.65
N ILE A 30 8.38 -12.04 16.42
CA ILE A 30 9.10 -11.28 17.46
C ILE A 30 8.16 -11.24 18.67
N GLY A 31 8.59 -11.82 19.79
CA GLY A 31 7.84 -11.85 21.04
C GLY A 31 7.33 -10.45 21.38
N VAL A 32 6.13 -10.38 21.97
CA VAL A 32 5.33 -9.15 22.12
C VAL A 32 6.18 -7.97 22.62
N VAL A 33 6.59 -7.09 21.71
CA VAL A 33 7.24 -5.81 22.06
C VAL A 33 6.12 -4.79 22.27
N THR A 34 5.97 -4.33 23.51
CA THR A 34 4.79 -3.59 23.99
C THR A 34 4.92 -2.07 23.93
N TRP A 35 6.05 -1.53 23.45
CA TRP A 35 6.28 -0.09 23.36
C TRP A 35 6.84 0.28 21.97
N TYR A 36 6.27 1.31 21.35
CA TYR A 36 6.57 1.62 19.94
C TYR A 36 7.21 2.99 19.72
N GLY A 37 7.66 3.67 20.78
CA GLY A 37 8.34 4.97 20.70
C GLY A 37 7.64 5.94 19.76
N GLN A 38 8.32 6.39 18.70
CA GLN A 38 7.75 7.32 17.72
C GLN A 38 6.38 6.88 17.15
N HIS A 39 6.13 5.57 17.04
CA HIS A 39 4.90 5.06 16.42
C HIS A 39 3.69 5.16 17.38
N GLU A 40 3.91 5.41 18.67
CA GLU A 40 2.87 5.74 19.64
C GLU A 40 2.54 7.23 19.69
N GLY A 41 3.11 8.05 18.80
CA GLY A 41 2.89 9.49 18.77
C GLY A 41 1.41 9.90 18.73
N HIS A 42 0.55 9.10 18.10
CA HIS A 42 -0.90 9.33 18.08
C HIS A 42 -1.51 9.44 19.49
N ARG A 43 -1.03 8.63 20.44
CA ARG A 43 -1.55 8.61 21.82
C ARG A 43 -1.15 9.86 22.58
N PHE A 44 0.15 10.17 22.57
CA PHE A 44 0.68 11.29 23.34
C PHE A 44 0.29 12.64 22.73
N ALA A 45 0.25 12.74 21.39
CA ALA A 45 -0.23 13.94 20.71
C ALA A 45 -1.70 14.22 21.02
N HIS A 46 -2.53 13.18 21.15
CA HIS A 46 -3.94 13.36 21.52
C HIS A 46 -4.08 14.00 22.92
N TYR A 47 -3.47 13.43 23.94
CA TYR A 47 -3.55 13.99 25.30
C TYR A 47 -2.87 15.35 25.41
N ASP A 48 -1.76 15.57 24.70
CA ASP A 48 -1.08 16.86 24.64
C ASP A 48 -1.94 17.93 23.95
N ALA A 49 -2.72 17.58 22.92
CA ALA A 49 -3.67 18.50 22.30
C ALA A 49 -4.78 18.90 23.29
N PHE A 50 -5.37 17.94 24.02
CA PHE A 50 -6.35 18.23 25.07
C PHE A 50 -5.79 19.17 26.15
N ARG A 51 -4.54 18.93 26.57
CA ARG A 51 -3.81 19.77 27.54
C ARG A 51 -3.57 21.18 27.02
N ARG A 52 -2.99 21.33 25.83
CA ARG A 52 -2.61 22.64 25.25
C ARG A 52 -3.81 23.51 24.91
N HIS A 53 -4.95 22.92 24.57
CA HIS A 53 -6.18 23.64 24.27
C HIS A 53 -7.10 23.82 25.49
N GLY A 54 -6.66 23.42 26.69
CA GLY A 54 -7.43 23.62 27.94
C GLY A 54 -8.76 22.86 27.97
N LEU A 55 -8.87 21.75 27.23
CA LEU A 55 -10.11 20.99 27.10
C LEU A 55 -10.32 20.02 28.26
N THR A 56 -9.26 19.71 28.99
CA THR A 56 -9.30 18.97 30.25
C THR A 56 -8.10 19.35 31.11
N THR A 57 -8.18 19.06 32.41
CA THR A 57 -7.06 19.21 33.35
C THR A 57 -6.60 17.84 33.80
N PHE A 58 -5.30 17.56 33.63
CA PHE A 58 -4.66 16.34 34.10
C PHE A 58 -3.98 16.56 35.45
N ARG A 59 -3.73 15.49 36.21
CA ARG A 59 -2.94 15.58 37.44
C ARG A 59 -1.50 15.97 37.12
N SER A 60 -0.76 16.48 38.10
CA SER A 60 0.68 16.79 37.95
C SER A 60 1.46 15.60 37.41
N ASP A 61 1.18 14.41 37.95
CA ASP A 61 1.90 13.19 37.60
C ASP A 61 1.55 12.74 36.18
N ASP A 62 0.29 12.84 35.77
CA ASP A 62 -0.15 12.53 34.41
C ASP A 62 0.54 13.46 33.39
N ASN A 63 0.65 14.76 33.71
CA ASN A 63 1.37 15.71 32.87
C ASN A 63 2.86 15.39 32.79
N HIS A 64 3.47 15.01 33.91
CA HIS A 64 4.87 14.62 33.96
C HIS A 64 5.14 13.37 33.11
N PHE A 65 4.29 12.34 33.22
CA PHE A 65 4.39 11.14 32.38
C PHE A 65 4.18 11.46 30.90
N LEU A 66 3.20 12.30 30.58
CA LEU A 66 2.95 12.75 29.22
C LEU A 66 4.18 13.44 28.61
N ASP A 67 4.87 14.30 29.37
CA ASP A 67 6.09 14.97 28.93
C ASP A 67 7.25 13.97 28.72
N ILE A 68 7.42 13.01 29.61
CA ILE A 68 8.44 11.95 29.48
C ILE A 68 8.18 11.13 28.21
N PHE A 69 6.96 10.62 28.03
CA PHE A 69 6.65 9.77 26.88
C PHE A 69 6.68 10.54 25.57
N ALA A 70 6.30 11.82 25.56
CA ALA A 70 6.47 12.69 24.40
C ALA A 70 7.96 12.85 24.04
N ALA A 71 8.83 13.05 25.05
CA ALA A 71 10.27 13.13 24.83
C ALA A 71 10.85 11.82 24.26
N VAL A 72 10.46 10.67 24.79
CA VAL A 72 10.87 9.35 24.27
C VAL A 72 10.39 9.17 22.82
N THR A 73 9.12 9.45 22.55
CA THR A 73 8.52 9.38 21.20
C THR A 73 9.27 10.24 20.18
N ALA A 74 9.72 11.43 20.59
CA ALA A 74 10.47 12.34 19.71
C ALA A 74 11.94 11.90 19.49
N SER A 75 12.50 11.09 20.40
CA SER A 75 13.95 10.82 20.44
C SER A 75 14.36 9.48 19.81
N THR A 76 13.48 8.49 19.72
CA THR A 76 13.82 7.13 19.27
C THR A 76 12.76 6.52 18.35
N GLY A 77 13.18 5.51 17.57
CA GLY A 77 12.29 4.63 16.82
C GLY A 77 11.54 3.65 17.72
N TRP A 78 11.64 2.35 17.44
CA TRP A 78 11.18 1.31 18.37
C TRP A 78 12.08 1.23 19.60
N TRP A 79 11.49 0.99 20.77
CA TRP A 79 12.24 0.77 21.99
C TRP A 79 11.53 -0.22 22.90
N TRP A 80 12.26 -0.86 23.80
CA TRP A 80 11.70 -1.73 24.82
C TRP A 80 12.53 -1.71 26.09
N ALA A 81 11.83 -1.63 27.22
CA ALA A 81 12.42 -1.80 28.54
C ALA A 81 12.38 -3.28 28.96
N LEU A 82 13.53 -3.75 29.39
CA LEU A 82 13.73 -4.96 30.20
C LEU A 82 14.05 -4.51 31.64
N PRO A 83 14.06 -5.41 32.64
CA PRO A 83 14.27 -5.03 34.04
C PRO A 83 15.50 -4.13 34.28
N ASP A 84 16.62 -4.39 33.60
CA ASP A 84 17.89 -3.68 33.80
C ASP A 84 18.46 -3.02 32.54
N VAL A 85 17.79 -3.18 31.39
CA VAL A 85 18.28 -2.73 30.09
C VAL A 85 17.16 -2.10 29.30
N CYS A 86 17.41 -0.95 28.70
CA CYS A 86 16.56 -0.37 27.67
C CYS A 86 17.25 -0.53 26.32
N ILE A 87 16.54 -1.09 25.33
CA ILE A 87 17.01 -1.14 23.96
C ILE A 87 16.21 -0.13 23.16
N MET A 88 16.92 0.70 22.40
CA MET A 88 16.36 1.82 21.64
C MET A 88 16.94 1.79 20.23
N ALA A 89 16.07 1.89 19.22
CA ALA A 89 16.48 2.05 17.84
C ALA A 89 16.66 3.54 17.52
N ASP A 90 17.73 3.89 16.81
CA ASP A 90 17.86 5.22 16.25
C ASP A 90 16.72 5.52 15.28
N ARG A 91 16.45 6.81 15.09
CA ARG A 91 15.45 7.27 14.12
C ARG A 91 15.97 7.06 12.69
N PRO A 92 15.08 6.85 11.71
CA PRO A 92 15.46 6.88 10.31
C PRO A 92 16.19 8.17 9.93
N THR A 93 17.24 8.06 9.13
CA THR A 93 17.95 9.19 8.52
C THR A 93 17.17 9.78 7.34
N ALA A 94 16.36 8.97 6.67
CA ALA A 94 15.42 9.40 5.64
C ALA A 94 14.05 8.71 5.83
N LEU A 95 12.99 9.47 5.57
CA LEU A 95 11.61 8.99 5.59
C LEU A 95 10.82 9.67 4.46
N HIS A 96 10.37 8.88 3.50
CA HIS A 96 9.59 9.32 2.35
C HIS A 96 8.16 8.79 2.44
N THR A 97 7.21 9.69 2.27
CA THR A 97 5.79 9.39 2.36
C THR A 97 5.01 10.12 1.27
N GLU A 98 3.80 9.64 1.03
CA GLU A 98 2.78 10.36 0.26
C GLU A 98 1.49 10.46 1.07
N SER A 99 0.59 11.36 0.69
CA SER A 99 -0.75 11.42 1.28
C SER A 99 -1.59 10.24 0.83
N ILE A 100 -2.38 9.70 1.74
CA ILE A 100 -3.35 8.65 1.41
C ILE A 100 -4.45 9.29 0.55
N PRO A 101 -4.74 8.76 -0.65
CA PRO A 101 -5.82 9.26 -1.48
C PRO A 101 -7.16 9.22 -0.75
N GLY A 102 -7.94 10.30 -0.85
CA GLY A 102 -9.26 10.42 -0.19
C GLY A 102 -9.22 10.69 1.32
N SER A 103 -8.03 10.80 1.92
CA SER A 103 -7.90 11.03 3.36
C SER A 103 -8.34 12.46 3.75
N LEU A 104 -8.96 12.58 4.93
CA LEU A 104 -9.60 13.81 5.40
C LEU A 104 -8.68 14.69 6.25
N HIS A 105 -7.72 14.07 6.94
CA HIS A 105 -6.88 14.71 7.94
C HIS A 105 -5.39 14.68 7.57
N GLY A 106 -5.09 14.51 6.28
CA GLY A 106 -3.71 14.55 5.75
C GLY A 106 -2.88 13.31 6.09
N GLU A 107 -3.54 12.19 6.40
CA GLU A 107 -2.93 10.89 6.66
C GLU A 107 -1.91 10.50 5.59
N ARG A 108 -0.83 9.87 6.03
CA ARG A 108 0.36 9.60 5.21
C ARG A 108 0.65 8.11 5.16
N ARG A 109 1.18 7.64 4.03
CA ARG A 109 1.71 6.28 3.86
C ARG A 109 3.11 6.28 3.29
N LEU A 110 3.87 5.22 3.54
CA LEU A 110 5.22 5.05 2.98
C LEU A 110 5.15 4.98 1.46
N HIS A 111 5.99 5.78 0.80
CA HIS A 111 6.10 5.75 -0.65
C HIS A 111 7.37 6.47 -1.09
N HIS A 112 8.14 5.83 -1.96
CA HIS A 112 9.10 6.53 -2.80
C HIS A 112 9.40 5.74 -4.08
N HIS A 113 9.39 6.42 -5.23
CA HIS A 113 9.47 5.75 -6.53
C HIS A 113 10.91 5.46 -7.00
N GLY A 114 11.94 6.06 -6.38
CA GLY A 114 13.32 5.97 -6.87
C GLY A 114 14.38 5.65 -5.82
N SER A 115 13.99 5.47 -4.56
CA SER A 115 14.90 5.18 -3.44
C SER A 115 14.12 4.48 -2.32
N PRO A 116 14.77 4.00 -1.26
CA PRO A 116 14.07 3.49 -0.09
C PRO A 116 13.07 4.53 0.47
N ALA A 117 11.95 4.05 0.97
CA ALA A 117 10.99 4.87 1.70
C ALA A 117 11.47 5.16 3.13
N ILE A 118 12.31 4.28 3.71
CA ILE A 118 12.97 4.49 4.99
C ILE A 118 14.44 4.10 4.85
N GLU A 119 15.34 4.93 5.38
CA GLU A 119 16.76 4.61 5.54
C GLU A 119 17.19 4.81 6.99
N PHE A 120 18.03 3.92 7.50
CA PHE A 120 18.66 4.03 8.81
C PHE A 120 20.16 4.28 8.68
N ALA A 121 20.76 4.83 9.74
CA ALA A 121 22.19 5.19 9.76
C ALA A 121 23.13 3.98 9.61
N ASP A 122 22.66 2.78 9.96
CA ASP A 122 23.37 1.51 9.80
C ASP A 122 23.24 0.89 8.40
N GLY A 123 22.55 1.58 7.49
CA GLY A 123 22.32 1.13 6.12
C GLY A 123 21.11 0.20 5.93
N GLN A 124 20.33 -0.08 6.98
CA GLN A 124 19.05 -0.78 6.80
C GLN A 124 18.07 0.09 6.02
N GLN A 125 17.31 -0.54 5.12
CA GLN A 125 16.43 0.14 4.17
C GLN A 125 15.07 -0.56 4.08
N VAL A 126 14.02 0.23 3.91
CA VAL A 126 12.67 -0.26 3.61
C VAL A 126 12.19 0.40 2.34
N PHE A 127 11.90 -0.39 1.31
CA PHE A 127 11.32 0.07 0.06
C PHE A 127 9.81 -0.03 0.12
N ALA A 128 9.11 1.02 -0.29
CA ALA A 128 7.65 1.02 -0.30
C ALA A 128 7.10 1.81 -1.50
N LEU A 129 6.09 1.24 -2.14
CA LEU A 129 5.32 1.87 -3.20
C LEU A 129 3.86 1.90 -2.78
N HIS A 130 3.33 3.11 -2.59
CA HIS A 130 1.92 3.33 -2.28
C HIS A 130 1.44 2.62 -1.01
N GLY A 131 2.30 2.54 0.00
CA GLY A 131 2.06 1.84 1.26
C GLY A 131 2.43 0.35 1.24
N THR A 132 2.64 -0.24 0.05
CA THR A 132 3.07 -1.63 -0.08
C THR A 132 4.58 -1.73 0.14
N ILE A 133 5.02 -2.47 1.16
CA ILE A 133 6.43 -2.82 1.32
C ILE A 133 6.81 -3.79 0.21
N VAL A 134 7.85 -3.44 -0.54
CA VAL A 134 8.30 -4.21 -1.71
C VAL A 134 9.77 -4.59 -1.56
N PRO A 135 10.20 -5.73 -2.10
CA PRO A 135 11.61 -6.04 -2.23
C PRO A 135 12.27 -5.09 -3.23
N GLN A 136 13.57 -4.83 -3.03
CA GLN A 136 14.35 -3.89 -3.84
C GLN A 136 14.29 -4.17 -5.35
N TRP A 137 14.20 -5.44 -5.75
CA TRP A 137 14.12 -5.82 -7.17
C TRP A 137 12.95 -5.15 -7.89
N VAL A 138 11.87 -4.81 -7.18
CA VAL A 138 10.72 -4.11 -7.76
C VAL A 138 11.12 -2.74 -8.32
N LEU A 139 12.04 -2.03 -7.67
CA LEU A 139 12.47 -0.70 -8.10
C LEU A 139 13.55 -0.76 -9.17
N ASP A 140 14.52 -1.67 -8.97
CA ASP A 140 15.78 -1.68 -9.71
C ASP A 140 15.72 -2.55 -10.98
N ASP A 141 15.00 -3.68 -10.91
CA ASP A 141 15.00 -4.70 -11.97
C ASP A 141 13.71 -5.56 -11.95
N PRO A 142 12.55 -4.96 -12.26
CA PRO A 142 11.26 -5.65 -12.32
C PRO A 142 11.12 -6.44 -13.63
N THR A 143 11.75 -7.61 -13.70
CA THR A 143 11.60 -8.50 -14.86
C THR A 143 10.29 -9.27 -14.82
N VAL A 144 9.79 -9.65 -16.00
CA VAL A 144 8.60 -10.49 -16.14
C VAL A 144 8.71 -11.81 -15.37
N GLU A 145 9.90 -12.43 -15.38
CA GLU A 145 10.15 -13.68 -14.65
C GLU A 145 10.01 -13.49 -13.13
N ARG A 146 10.57 -12.41 -12.57
CA ARG A 146 10.42 -12.11 -11.15
C ARG A 146 8.97 -11.80 -10.78
N ILE A 147 8.28 -11.06 -11.63
CA ILE A 147 6.85 -10.77 -11.45
C ILE A 147 6.03 -12.08 -11.47
N ALA A 148 6.30 -12.99 -12.40
CA ALA A 148 5.56 -14.25 -12.49
C ALA A 148 5.79 -15.17 -11.28
N ASN A 149 7.01 -15.14 -10.70
CA ASN A 149 7.39 -15.96 -9.55
C ASN A 149 7.04 -15.34 -8.19
N GLU A 150 6.65 -14.07 -8.13
CA GLU A 150 6.30 -13.38 -6.89
C GLU A 150 4.90 -13.81 -6.41
N PRO A 151 4.77 -14.47 -5.24
CA PRO A 151 3.48 -14.94 -4.75
C PRO A 151 2.55 -13.81 -4.32
N ASN A 152 3.08 -12.68 -3.86
CA ASN A 152 2.25 -11.58 -3.38
C ASN A 152 1.73 -10.73 -4.55
N ILE A 153 0.41 -10.75 -4.74
CA ILE A 153 -0.29 -10.03 -5.81
C ILE A 153 -0.03 -8.52 -5.75
N GLU A 154 0.08 -7.93 -4.56
CA GLU A 154 0.35 -6.50 -4.41
C GLU A 154 1.77 -6.14 -4.83
N ILE A 155 2.75 -7.01 -4.57
CA ILE A 155 4.13 -6.81 -5.02
C ILE A 155 4.20 -6.95 -6.55
N ARG A 156 3.53 -7.97 -7.12
CA ARG A 156 3.39 -8.11 -8.58
C ARG A 156 2.80 -6.86 -9.21
N ARG A 157 1.71 -6.32 -8.63
CA ARG A 157 1.07 -5.09 -9.08
C ARG A 157 2.04 -3.92 -9.09
N CYS A 158 2.76 -3.70 -8.00
CA CYS A 158 3.75 -2.62 -7.90
C CYS A 158 4.88 -2.77 -8.95
N ALA A 159 5.35 -3.99 -9.19
CA ALA A 159 6.38 -4.26 -10.19
C ALA A 159 5.89 -4.04 -11.64
N ILE A 160 4.65 -4.44 -11.95
CA ILE A 160 4.03 -4.16 -13.26
C ILE A 160 3.80 -2.65 -13.44
N GLU A 161 3.35 -1.94 -12.39
CA GLU A 161 3.18 -0.48 -12.43
C GLU A 161 4.52 0.22 -12.70
N ARG A 162 5.60 -0.25 -12.06
CA ARG A 162 6.96 0.26 -12.28
C ARG A 162 7.48 0.01 -13.70
N LEU A 163 7.28 -1.21 -14.23
CA LEU A 163 7.67 -1.55 -15.61
C LEU A 163 6.78 -0.84 -16.65
N GLY A 164 5.55 -0.54 -16.26
CA GLY A 164 4.48 -0.08 -17.13
C GLY A 164 3.84 -1.24 -17.89
N TRP A 165 2.53 -1.18 -18.08
CA TRP A 165 1.78 -2.24 -18.78
C TRP A 165 2.28 -2.50 -20.19
N ASP A 166 2.63 -1.46 -20.95
CA ASP A 166 3.08 -1.63 -22.33
C ASP A 166 4.43 -2.38 -22.39
N GLY A 167 5.35 -2.05 -21.47
CA GLY A 167 6.61 -2.78 -21.31
C GLY A 167 6.41 -4.20 -20.82
N TYR A 168 5.49 -4.41 -19.87
CA TYR A 168 5.15 -5.73 -19.36
C TYR A 168 4.54 -6.64 -20.44
N LEU A 169 3.55 -6.15 -21.19
CA LEU A 169 2.89 -6.90 -22.26
C LEU A 169 3.89 -7.33 -23.35
N ALA A 170 4.79 -6.41 -23.74
CA ALA A 170 5.82 -6.69 -24.73
C ALA A 170 6.86 -7.71 -24.24
N ALA A 171 7.30 -7.58 -22.99
CA ALA A 171 8.31 -8.48 -22.42
C ALA A 171 7.75 -9.86 -22.04
N ALA A 172 6.45 -9.96 -21.76
CA ALA A 172 5.78 -11.19 -21.34
C ALA A 172 5.21 -12.03 -22.51
N ASP A 173 5.43 -11.59 -23.76
CA ASP A 173 4.93 -12.26 -24.97
C ASP A 173 3.41 -12.51 -24.92
N LEU A 174 2.66 -11.55 -24.36
CA LEU A 174 1.22 -11.64 -24.21
C LEU A 174 0.54 -11.25 -25.53
N THR A 175 -0.16 -12.19 -26.16
CA THR A 175 -0.89 -11.93 -27.40
C THR A 175 -2.30 -11.44 -27.12
N LEU A 176 -2.69 -10.32 -27.74
CA LEU A 176 -4.06 -9.81 -27.65
C LEU A 176 -5.03 -10.79 -28.33
N ILE A 177 -5.99 -11.30 -27.57
CA ILE A 177 -7.05 -12.20 -28.06
C ILE A 177 -8.26 -11.38 -28.53
N HIS A 178 -8.72 -10.46 -27.69
CA HIS A 178 -9.93 -9.68 -27.96
C HIS A 178 -9.88 -8.34 -27.25
N SER A 179 -10.43 -7.30 -27.88
CA SER A 179 -10.63 -5.99 -27.25
C SER A 179 -12.01 -5.44 -27.56
N ALA A 180 -12.66 -4.88 -26.54
CA ALA A 180 -13.99 -4.26 -26.65
C ALA A 180 -14.04 -2.96 -25.84
N PRO A 181 -14.96 -2.02 -26.16
CA PRO A 181 -15.29 -0.93 -25.25
C PRO A 181 -15.73 -1.47 -23.88
N ASP A 182 -15.38 -0.78 -22.80
CA ASP A 182 -15.89 -1.10 -21.47
C ASP A 182 -17.24 -0.40 -21.21
N PRO A 183 -18.38 -1.11 -21.28
CA PRO A 183 -19.70 -0.53 -20.96
C PRO A 183 -19.80 -0.02 -19.52
N GLY A 184 -19.05 -0.64 -18.59
CA GLY A 184 -18.97 -0.19 -17.20
C GLY A 184 -18.12 1.06 -17.00
N ASN A 185 -17.27 1.41 -17.98
CA ASN A 185 -16.35 2.54 -17.92
C ASN A 185 -16.27 3.26 -19.28
N PRO A 186 -17.27 4.09 -19.62
CA PRO A 186 -17.38 4.73 -20.93
C PRO A 186 -16.09 5.46 -21.36
N GLY A 187 -15.68 5.22 -22.59
CA GLY A 187 -14.44 5.76 -23.17
C GLY A 187 -13.19 4.90 -22.93
N GLN A 188 -13.29 3.87 -22.09
CA GLN A 188 -12.20 2.93 -21.83
C GLN A 188 -12.40 1.62 -22.59
N ARG A 189 -11.35 0.78 -22.61
CA ARG A 189 -11.37 -0.51 -23.29
C ARG A 189 -11.02 -1.65 -22.35
N LEU A 190 -11.65 -2.80 -22.61
CA LEU A 190 -11.25 -4.10 -22.11
C LEU A 190 -10.30 -4.72 -23.14
N SER A 191 -9.17 -5.27 -22.68
CA SER A 191 -8.22 -5.97 -23.55
C SER A 191 -7.83 -7.31 -22.92
N LEU A 192 -8.22 -8.40 -23.58
CA LEU A 192 -7.97 -9.76 -23.12
C LEU A 192 -6.74 -10.32 -23.83
N TYR A 193 -5.77 -10.80 -23.05
CA TYR A 193 -4.51 -11.35 -23.53
C TYR A 193 -4.36 -12.84 -23.17
N SER A 194 -3.73 -13.61 -24.05
CA SER A 194 -3.23 -14.94 -23.73
C SER A 194 -1.99 -14.82 -22.85
N THR A 195 -1.82 -15.70 -21.87
CA THR A 195 -0.56 -15.86 -21.15
C THR A 195 0.21 -17.08 -21.67
N PRO A 196 1.55 -17.12 -21.56
CA PRO A 196 2.30 -18.34 -21.84
C PRO A 196 1.78 -19.50 -20.99
N LEU A 197 1.66 -20.70 -21.57
CA LEU A 197 1.14 -21.90 -20.89
C LEU A 197 1.86 -22.25 -19.58
N ALA A 198 3.11 -21.81 -19.42
CA ALA A 198 3.90 -21.98 -18.20
C ALA A 198 3.40 -21.12 -17.02
N TRP A 199 2.51 -20.16 -17.26
CA TRP A 199 1.98 -19.27 -16.23
C TRP A 199 0.67 -19.82 -15.67
N LEU A 200 0.53 -19.79 -14.35
CA LEU A 200 -0.72 -19.88 -13.56
C LEU A 200 -1.83 -20.71 -14.24
N ASN A 201 -1.58 -22.01 -14.44
CA ASN A 201 -2.57 -22.97 -14.95
C ASN A 201 -3.28 -22.59 -16.28
N GLY A 202 -2.65 -21.79 -17.14
CA GLY A 202 -3.20 -21.41 -18.44
C GLY A 202 -4.29 -20.33 -18.38
N GLU A 203 -4.34 -19.55 -17.30
CA GLU A 203 -5.21 -18.37 -17.18
C GLU A 203 -4.95 -17.31 -18.27
N ARG A 204 -5.94 -16.45 -18.51
CA ARG A 204 -5.80 -15.28 -19.39
C ARG A 204 -5.75 -14.01 -18.55
N LEU A 205 -5.19 -12.95 -19.13
CA LEU A 205 -5.08 -11.66 -18.48
C LEU A 205 -6.09 -10.68 -19.11
N LEU A 206 -7.03 -10.18 -18.32
CA LEU A 206 -7.90 -9.09 -18.70
C LEU A 206 -7.33 -7.77 -18.20
N LEU A 207 -6.84 -6.93 -19.10
CA LEU A 207 -6.43 -5.56 -18.81
C LEU A 207 -7.63 -4.63 -18.83
N VAL A 208 -7.83 -3.90 -17.73
CA VAL A 208 -8.91 -2.95 -17.51
C VAL A 208 -8.39 -1.61 -16.99
N GLU A 209 -9.17 -0.54 -17.17
CA GLU A 209 -8.89 0.76 -16.57
C GLU A 209 -9.83 1.04 -15.40
N ASN A 210 -9.31 1.71 -14.37
CA ASN A 210 -10.13 2.12 -13.24
C ASN A 210 -11.26 3.07 -13.68
N GLY A 211 -12.42 2.95 -13.05
CA GLY A 211 -13.60 3.80 -13.28
C GLY A 211 -13.45 5.22 -12.74
N SER A 212 -12.58 5.41 -11.76
CA SER A 212 -12.26 6.72 -11.16
C SER A 212 -10.93 7.27 -11.67
N LEU A 213 -10.85 8.59 -11.82
CA LEU A 213 -9.59 9.30 -12.03
C LEU A 213 -8.83 9.37 -10.70
N GLU A 214 -7.52 9.23 -10.78
CA GLU A 214 -6.61 9.59 -9.71
C GLU A 214 -6.57 11.12 -9.54
N ARG A 215 -5.99 11.62 -8.44
CA ARG A 215 -6.00 13.07 -8.11
C ARG A 215 -5.30 13.95 -9.14
N ASP A 216 -4.33 13.38 -9.85
CA ASP A 216 -3.57 13.99 -10.94
C ASP A 216 -4.20 13.73 -12.33
N GLY A 217 -5.38 13.11 -12.37
CA GLY A 217 -6.20 12.97 -13.57
C GLY A 217 -5.89 11.74 -14.43
N HIS A 218 -4.92 10.89 -14.07
CA HIS A 218 -4.70 9.63 -14.78
C HIS A 218 -5.65 8.52 -14.30
N ARG A 219 -5.79 7.47 -15.12
CA ARG A 219 -6.47 6.22 -14.71
C ARG A 219 -5.42 5.15 -14.52
N ARG A 220 -5.53 4.41 -13.42
CA ARG A 220 -4.72 3.20 -13.23
C ARG A 220 -5.25 2.06 -14.08
N ARG A 221 -4.32 1.34 -14.70
CA ARG A 221 -4.57 0.09 -15.44
C ARG A 221 -4.36 -1.11 -14.50
N TYR A 222 -5.23 -2.09 -14.56
CA TYR A 222 -5.19 -3.31 -13.74
C TYR A 222 -5.32 -4.56 -14.60
N GLY A 223 -4.57 -5.60 -14.26
CA GLY A 223 -4.67 -6.92 -14.88
C GLY A 223 -5.42 -7.86 -13.96
N LEU A 224 -6.50 -8.43 -14.47
CA LEU A 224 -7.32 -9.41 -13.77
C LEU A 224 -7.09 -10.79 -14.40
N HIS A 225 -6.76 -11.77 -13.57
CA HIS A 225 -6.65 -13.16 -14.00
C HIS A 225 -8.04 -13.74 -14.22
N VAL A 226 -8.28 -14.35 -15.38
CA VAL A 226 -9.55 -14.96 -15.78
C VAL A 226 -9.32 -16.36 -16.36
N PRO A 227 -10.34 -17.23 -16.41
CA PRO A 227 -10.19 -18.58 -16.93
C PRO A 227 -9.63 -18.65 -18.35
N GLY A 228 -8.82 -19.67 -18.61
CA GLY A 228 -8.07 -19.87 -19.85
C GLY A 228 -8.90 -20.22 -21.09
N ASP A 229 -10.18 -20.55 -20.91
CA ASP A 229 -11.14 -20.87 -21.96
C ASP A 229 -11.93 -19.65 -22.48
N VAL A 230 -11.95 -18.56 -21.71
CA VAL A 230 -12.68 -17.33 -22.07
C VAL A 230 -12.01 -16.62 -23.24
N SER A 231 -12.66 -16.52 -24.40
CA SER A 231 -12.13 -15.90 -25.63
C SER A 231 -12.61 -14.49 -25.92
N ASN A 232 -13.42 -13.91 -25.05
CA ASN A 232 -14.03 -12.59 -25.26
C ASN A 232 -13.80 -11.72 -24.02
N ALA A 233 -13.36 -10.48 -24.25
CA ALA A 233 -13.09 -9.49 -23.20
C ALA A 233 -14.34 -9.14 -22.36
N LEU A 234 -15.55 -9.15 -22.95
CA LEU A 234 -16.80 -8.91 -22.22
C LEU A 234 -17.19 -10.11 -21.34
N ASP A 235 -16.98 -11.33 -21.82
CA ASP A 235 -17.20 -12.54 -21.01
C ASP A 235 -16.19 -12.62 -19.85
N ALA A 236 -14.94 -12.24 -20.11
CA ALA A 236 -13.91 -12.13 -19.08
C ALA A 236 -14.29 -11.09 -18.03
N ALA A 237 -14.75 -9.91 -18.45
CA ALA A 237 -15.23 -8.89 -17.52
C ALA A 237 -16.45 -9.39 -16.74
N GLY A 238 -17.47 -9.96 -17.41
CA GLY A 238 -18.65 -10.54 -16.75
C GLY A 238 -18.28 -11.56 -15.69
N TRP A 239 -17.32 -12.46 -15.98
CA TRP A 239 -16.83 -13.46 -15.03
C TRP A 239 -16.27 -12.83 -13.74
N THR A 240 -15.51 -11.73 -13.85
CA THR A 240 -15.00 -11.01 -12.66
C THR A 240 -16.09 -10.41 -11.78
N TYR A 241 -17.30 -10.26 -12.32
CA TYR A 241 -18.50 -9.78 -11.62
C TYR A 241 -19.50 -10.91 -11.27
N GLY A 242 -19.20 -12.16 -11.63
CA GLY A 242 -20.12 -13.29 -11.44
C GLY A 242 -21.37 -13.22 -12.32
N ILE A 243 -21.32 -12.54 -13.47
CA ILE A 243 -22.42 -12.40 -14.43
C ILE A 243 -21.99 -12.84 -15.84
N SER A 244 -22.95 -13.01 -16.76
CA SER A 244 -22.61 -13.31 -18.16
C SER A 244 -21.99 -12.09 -18.86
N GLY A 245 -21.20 -12.29 -19.91
CA GLY A 245 -20.71 -11.17 -20.73
C GLY A 245 -21.84 -10.40 -21.41
N ALA A 246 -22.95 -11.06 -21.73
CA ALA A 246 -24.15 -10.41 -22.27
C ALA A 246 -24.84 -9.49 -21.24
N ASP A 247 -24.80 -9.85 -19.96
CA ASP A 247 -25.28 -8.97 -18.87
C ASP A 247 -24.31 -7.81 -18.65
N TYR A 248 -23.00 -8.10 -18.63
CA TYR A 248 -21.96 -7.08 -18.51
C TYR A 248 -22.05 -6.04 -19.64
N ALA A 249 -22.31 -6.49 -20.88
CA ALA A 249 -22.50 -5.65 -22.05
C ALA A 249 -23.64 -4.62 -21.93
N ARG A 250 -24.58 -4.84 -21.00
CA ARG A 250 -25.74 -3.96 -20.75
C ARG A 250 -25.51 -2.96 -19.62
N LEU A 251 -24.35 -2.98 -18.96
CA LEU A 251 -24.00 -1.98 -17.96
C LEU A 251 -23.92 -0.59 -18.61
N THR A 252 -24.36 0.42 -17.88
CA THR A 252 -24.36 1.82 -18.34
C THR A 252 -23.31 2.67 -17.62
N ARG A 253 -22.93 2.29 -16.39
CA ARG A 253 -21.84 2.88 -15.61
C ARG A 253 -21.59 2.05 -14.34
N ARG A 254 -20.33 1.89 -13.93
CA ARG A 254 -20.00 1.45 -12.56
C ARG A 254 -20.30 2.58 -11.57
N THR A 255 -21.03 2.29 -10.49
CA THR A 255 -21.14 3.19 -9.32
C THR A 255 -19.84 3.22 -8.55
#